data_AF-A0A350AWF8-F1
#
_entry.id   AF-A0A350AWF8-F1
#
_cell.length_a   1.000
_cell.length_b   1.000
_cell.length_c   1.000
_cell.angle_alpha   90.00
_cell.angle_beta   90.00
_cell.angle_gamma   90.00
#
_symmetry.space_group_name_H-M   'P 1'
#
loop_
_entity.id
_entity.type
_entity.pdbx_description
1 polymer ?
#
loop_
_entity_poly.entity_id
_entity_poly.type
_entity_poly.pdbx_seq_one_letter_code
_entity_poly.pdbx_strand_id
1 'polypeptide(L)' 'MEAFNLPQFTGCDAEARLSAAHRWVSEHCPGRQLTLEEVGTIMGVTRERVRQIEAKALKKLRHPIYIRQLED' A
#
# COMPACT_ATOMS: atom_id res chain seq x y z
N MET A 1 7.72 0.90 -18.93
CA MET A 1 7.43 1.34 -17.55
C MET A 1 8.74 1.26 -16.79
N GLU A 2 9.30 2.40 -16.39
CA GLU A 2 10.56 2.42 -15.65
C GLU A 2 10.36 1.76 -14.29
N ALA A 3 11.05 0.65 -14.07
CA ALA A 3 11.11 0.00 -12.77
C ALA A 3 11.92 0.91 -11.84
N PHE A 4 11.21 1.65 -11.00
CA PHE A 4 11.82 2.47 -9.99
C PHE A 4 12.34 1.55 -8.89
N ASN A 5 13.66 1.55 -8.67
CA ASN A 5 14.26 0.73 -7.62
C ASN A 5 13.98 1.37 -6.26
N LEU A 6 12.86 0.99 -5.64
CA LEU A 6 12.63 1.32 -4.24
C LEU A 6 13.75 0.72 -3.38
N PRO A 7 14.26 1.48 -2.40
CA PRO A 7 15.23 0.93 -1.47
C PRO A 7 14.63 -0.26 -0.71
N GLN A 8 15.47 -1.23 -0.35
CA GLN A 8 15.03 -2.34 0.47
C GLN A 8 14.80 -1.86 1.90
N PHE A 9 13.53 -1.72 2.27
CA PHE A 9 13.14 -1.46 3.65
C PHE A 9 13.25 -2.77 4.44
N THR A 10 14.36 -2.97 5.14
CA THR A 10 14.57 -4.13 6.01
C THR A 10 14.07 -3.80 7.42
N GLY A 11 13.22 -4.66 7.98
CA GLY A 11 12.60 -4.49 9.29
C GLY A 11 11.66 -5.65 9.63
N CYS A 12 11.48 -5.94 10.91
CA CYS A 12 10.63 -7.03 11.40
C CYS A 12 9.13 -6.77 11.12
N ASP A 13 8.71 -5.51 11.11
CA ASP A 13 7.31 -5.13 10.98
C ASP A 13 6.97 -4.63 9.57
N ALA A 14 5.99 -5.28 8.93
CA ALA A 14 5.51 -4.87 7.60
C ALA A 14 4.91 -3.45 7.60
N GLU A 15 4.26 -3.06 8.70
CA GLU A 15 3.64 -1.74 8.85
C GLU A 15 4.70 -0.63 8.97
N ALA A 16 5.78 -0.88 9.71
CA ALA A 16 6.91 0.03 9.80
C ALA A 16 7.59 0.21 8.43
N ARG A 17 7.78 -0.89 7.68
CA ARG A 17 8.32 -0.86 6.31
C ARG A 17 7.45 -0.03 5.35
N LEU A 18 6.13 -0.22 5.39
CA LEU A 18 5.20 0.55 4.57
C LEU A 18 5.18 2.04 4.93
N SER A 19 5.22 2.35 6.22
CA SER A 19 5.25 3.74 6.70
C SER A 19 6.53 4.44 6.26
N ALA A 20 7.68 3.76 6.36
CA ALA A 20 8.96 4.27 5.86
C ALA A 20 8.94 4.47 4.33
N ALA A 21 8.37 3.53 3.58
CA ALA A 21 8.23 3.65 2.13
C ALA A 21 7.35 4.83 1.73
N HIS A 22 6.19 5.01 2.37
CA HIS A 22 5.30 6.14 2.11
C HIS A 22 5.99 7.48 2.39
N ARG A 23 6.71 7.59 3.52
CA ARG A 23 7.47 8.78 3.86
C ARG A 23 8.52 9.09 2.79
N TRP A 24 9.31 8.09 2.41
CA TRP A 24 10.35 8.24 1.40
C TRP A 24 9.77 8.68 0.04
N VAL A 25 8.66 8.07 -0.38
CA VAL A 25 7.96 8.44 -1.62
C VAL A 25 7.43 9.87 -1.54
N SER A 26 6.85 10.28 -0.41
CA SER A 26 6.37 11.66 -0.24
C SER A 26 7.51 12.69 -0.32
N GLU A 27 8.71 12.34 0.16
CA GLU A 27 9.88 13.21 0.16
C GLU A 27 10.56 13.29 -1.22
N HIS A 28 10.64 12.17 -1.94
CA HIS A 28 11.42 12.07 -3.19
C HIS A 28 10.58 12.13 -4.47
N CYS A 29 9.29 11.76 -4.39
CA CYS A 29 8.38 11.63 -5.53
C CYS A 29 6.93 11.98 -5.12
N PRO A 30 6.65 13.25 -4.78
CA PRO A 30 5.33 13.66 -4.32
C PRO A 30 4.24 13.35 -5.38
N GLY A 31 3.17 12.69 -4.95
CA GLY A 31 2.03 12.31 -5.81
C GLY A 31 2.19 10.97 -6.55
N ARG A 32 3.33 10.28 -6.40
CA ARG A 32 3.50 8.93 -6.95
C ARG A 32 2.72 7.89 -6.12
N GLN A 33 1.97 7.04 -6.81
CA GLN A 33 1.31 5.89 -6.20
C GLN A 33 2.21 4.65 -6.30
N LEU A 34 2.19 3.81 -5.26
CA LEU A 34 2.88 2.53 -5.26
C LEU A 34 2.04 1.49 -6.00
N THR A 35 2.71 0.67 -6.81
CA THR A 35 2.09 -0.47 -7.48
C THR A 35 1.88 -1.64 -6.51
N LEU A 36 0.98 -2.56 -6.84
CA LEU A 36 0.75 -3.77 -6.03
C LEU A 36 2.01 -4.66 -5.89
N GLU A 37 2.92 -4.62 -6.87
CA GLU A 37 4.19 -5.33 -6.82
C GLU A 37 5.16 -4.69 -5.83
N GLU A 38 5.29 -3.36 -5.86
CA GLU A 38 6.11 -2.60 -4.92
C GLU A 38 5.59 -2.78 -3.48
N VAL A 39 4.28 -2.67 -3.26
CA VAL A 39 3.63 -2.92 -1.95
C VAL A 39 3.87 -4.36 -1.49
N GLY A 40 3.77 -5.33 -2.40
CA GLY A 40 4.04 -6.74 -2.11
C GLY A 40 5.46 -6.96 -1.60
N THR A 41 6.46 -6.39 -2.29
CA THR A 41 7.87 -6.45 -1.89
C THR A 41 8.11 -5.80 -0.53
N ILE A 42 7.51 -4.62 -0.27
CA ILE A 42 7.65 -3.91 1.01
C ILE A 42 7.02 -4.69 2.17
N MET A 43 5.86 -5.32 1.94
CA MET A 43 5.19 -6.14 2.96
C MET A 43 5.77 -7.56 3.09
N GLY A 44 6.57 -8.02 2.12
CA GLY A 44 7.02 -9.41 2.04
C GLY A 44 5.90 -10.39 1.68
N VAL A 45 4.89 -9.94 0.92
CA VAL A 45 3.76 -10.75 0.45
C VAL A 45 3.73 -10.79 -1.07
N THR A 46 3.05 -11.79 -1.63
CA THR A 46 2.88 -11.88 -3.09
C THR A 46 1.94 -10.80 -3.60
N ARG A 47 2.13 -10.40 -4.87
CA ARG A 47 1.23 -9.45 -5.56
C ARG A 47 -0.24 -9.83 -5.44
N GLU A 48 -0.56 -11.12 -5.61
CA GLU A 48 -1.95 -11.60 -5.52
C GLU A 48 -2.53 -11.45 -4.11
N ARG A 49 -1.71 -11.56 -3.07
CA ARG A 49 -2.15 -11.32 -1.70
C ARG A 49 -2.57 -9.87 -1.49
N VAL A 50 -1.81 -8.92 -2.04
CA VAL A 50 -2.17 -7.48 -2.00
C VAL A 50 -3.49 -7.24 -2.75
N ARG A 51 -3.67 -7.85 -3.93
CA ARG A 51 -4.92 -7.76 -4.72
C ARG A 51 -6.15 -8.26 -3.96
N GLN A 52 -6.02 -9.37 -3.22
CA GLN A 52 -7.12 -9.90 -2.40
C GLN A 52 -7.51 -8.93 -1.28
N ILE A 53 -6.51 -8.33 -0.62
CA ILE A 53 -6.75 -7.35 0.45
C ILE A 53 -7.46 -6.13 -0.12
N GLU A 54 -7.02 -5.62 -1.28
CA GLU A 54 -7.64 -4.52 -2.01
C GLU A 54 -9.10 -4.84 -2.36
N ALA A 55 -9.37 -5.99 -2.97
CA ALA A 55 -10.73 -6.40 -3.33
C ALA A 55 -11.64 -6.51 -2.09
N LYS A 56 -11.10 -7.02 -0.98
CA LYS A 56 -11.84 -7.12 0.29
C LYS A 56 -12.10 -5.74 0.90
N ALA A 57 -11.14 -4.83 0.85
CA ALA A 57 -11.28 -3.45 1.33
C ALA A 57 -12.33 -2.69 0.50
N LEU A 58 -12.23 -2.73 -0.83
CA LEU A 58 -13.19 -2.11 -1.74
C LEU A 58 -14.61 -2.63 -1.52
N LYS A 59 -14.77 -3.93 -1.30
CA LYS A 59 -16.08 -4.53 -0.98
C LYS A 59 -16.66 -3.97 0.33
N LYS A 60 -15.83 -3.76 1.36
CA LYS A 60 -16.25 -3.15 2.61
C LYS A 60 -16.63 -1.68 2.43
N LEU A 61 -15.79 -0.91 1.73
CA LEU A 61 -16.00 0.52 1.50
C LEU A 61 -17.26 0.81 0.66
N ARG A 62 -17.69 -0.10 -0.21
CA ARG A 62 -18.94 0.06 -0.99
C ARG A 62 -20.23 -0.12 -0.17
N HIS A 63 -20.15 -0.65 1.05
CA HIS A 63 -21.33 -0.95 1.83
C HIS A 63 -21.78 0.30 2.63
N PRO A 64 -23.07 0.69 2.59
CA PRO A 64 -23.55 2.00 3.02
C PRO A 64 -23.25 2.32 4.50
N ILE A 65 -23.21 1.30 5.36
CA ILE A 65 -22.84 1.47 6.77
C ILE A 65 -21.40 2.02 6.91
N TYR A 66 -20.46 1.53 6.10
CA TYR A 66 -19.07 2.00 6.17
C TYR A 66 -18.88 3.35 5.48
N ILE A 67 -19.66 3.65 4.44
CA ILE A 67 -19.65 4.97 3.80
C ILE A 67 -20.05 6.04 4.81
N ARG A 68 -21.16 5.82 5.53
CA ARG A 68 -21.66 6.76 6.54
C ARG A 68 -20.67 7.01 7.68
N GLN A 69 -19.86 6.00 8.04
CA GLN A 69 -18.80 6.13 9.05
C GLN A 69 -17.55 6.89 8.58
N LEU A 70 -17.39 7.10 7.26
CA LEU A 70 -16.27 7.83 6.68
C LEU A 70 -16.63 9.28 6.34
N GLU A 71 -17.93 9.60 6.34
CA GLU A 71 -18.46 10.95 6.09
C GLU A 71 -18.54 11.81 7.36
N ASP A 72 -18.45 11.19 8.55
CA ASP A 72 -18.33 11.85 9.87
C ASP A 72 -16.86 12.16 10.22
#